data_AF-A0A0T2NHC3-F1
#
_entry.id   AF-A0A0T2NHC3-F1
#
_cell.length_a   1.000
_cell.length_b   1.000
_cell.length_c   1.000
_cell.angle_alpha   90.00
_cell.angle_beta   90.00
_cell.angle_gamma   90.00
#
_symmetry.space_group_name_H-M   'P 1'
#
loop_
_entity.id
_entity.type
_entity.pdbx_description
1 polymer ?
#
loop_
_entity_poly.entity_id
_entity_poly.type
_entity_poly.pdbx_seq_one_letter_code
_entity_poly.pdbx_strand_id
1 'polypeptide(L)'
;MTFPNYHARAELYLGSDRPTAMAQGGRTFATAAQAIRFAFEEAAPVSLHGAMLRIGGATYAGADLTDLYRSPAFPLPRKPSIRRRPHGNRSGALYAASRAAPRHQVAMA
;
A
#
# COMPACT_ATOMS: atom_id res chain seq x y z
N MET A 1 -23.57 -4.93 -12.52
CA MET A 1 -22.87 -3.66 -12.26
C MET A 1 -22.12 -3.26 -13.51
N THR A 2 -22.36 -2.06 -14.02
CA THR A 2 -21.60 -1.50 -15.15
C THR A 2 -20.23 -1.09 -14.64
N PHE A 3 -19.16 -1.64 -15.21
CA PHE A 3 -17.81 -1.26 -14.84
C PHE A 3 -17.48 0.10 -15.49
N PRO A 4 -16.94 1.08 -14.73
CA PRO A 4 -16.49 2.33 -15.31
C PRO A 4 -15.30 2.10 -16.23
N ASN A 5 -15.13 3.00 -17.20
CA ASN A 5 -13.91 3.07 -17.98
C ASN A 5 -12.74 3.52 -17.06
N TYR A 6 -11.88 2.58 -16.70
CA TYR A 6 -10.71 2.84 -15.85
C TYR A 6 -9.71 3.86 -16.42
N HIS A 7 -9.73 4.08 -17.73
CA HIS A 7 -8.85 5.01 -18.44
C HIS A 7 -9.46 6.41 -18.59
N ALA A 8 -10.74 6.59 -18.23
CA ALA A 8 -11.37 7.91 -18.24
C ALA A 8 -10.82 8.80 -17.13
N ARG A 9 -10.82 10.11 -17.34
CA ARG A 9 -10.50 11.08 -16.28
C ARG A 9 -11.45 10.93 -15.11
N ALA A 10 -10.90 11.12 -13.92
CA ALA A 10 -11.64 10.97 -12.69
C ALA A 10 -11.27 12.04 -11.67
N GLU A 11 -12.19 12.28 -10.76
CA GLU A 11 -12.03 13.21 -9.65
C GLU A 11 -12.34 12.48 -8.35
N LEU A 12 -11.38 12.49 -7.42
CA LEU A 12 -11.46 11.80 -6.15
C LEU A 12 -11.56 12.80 -5.01
N TYR A 13 -12.60 12.65 -4.21
CA TYR A 13 -12.84 13.40 -3.00
C TYR A 13 -12.48 12.49 -1.84
N LEU A 14 -11.63 12.97 -0.93
CA LEU A 14 -11.14 12.23 0.23
C LEU A 14 -11.48 13.00 1.49
N GLY A 15 -11.94 12.31 2.53
CA GLY A 15 -12.32 12.94 3.79
C GLY A 15 -12.90 11.93 4.77
N SER A 16 -12.89 12.28 6.05
CA SER A 16 -13.46 11.43 7.10
C SER A 16 -14.99 11.25 6.93
N ASP A 17 -15.63 12.23 6.30
CA ASP A 17 -17.06 12.28 5.99
C ASP A 17 -17.28 13.03 4.66
N ARG A 18 -18.48 12.91 4.09
CA ARG A 18 -18.82 13.54 2.80
C ARG A 18 -18.69 15.07 2.82
N PRO A 19 -19.24 15.81 3.81
CA PRO A 19 -19.02 17.25 3.92
C PRO A 19 -17.54 17.65 3.93
N THR A 20 -16.74 16.98 4.74
CA THR A 20 -15.29 17.23 4.82
C THR A 20 -14.61 16.93 3.48
N ALA A 21 -14.97 15.85 2.81
CA ALA A 21 -14.42 15.49 1.50
C ALA A 21 -14.76 16.54 0.42
N MET A 22 -15.96 17.10 0.46
CA MET A 22 -16.37 18.18 -0.45
C MET A 22 -15.65 19.49 -0.12
N ALA A 23 -15.48 19.80 1.17
CA ALA A 23 -14.80 21.01 1.63
C ALA A 23 -13.29 21.01 1.30
N GLN A 24 -12.64 19.84 1.35
CA GLN A 24 -11.25 19.67 0.93
C GLN A 24 -11.06 19.79 -0.59
N GLY A 25 -12.15 19.61 -1.35
CA GLY A 25 -12.13 19.64 -2.80
C GLY A 25 -11.69 18.33 -3.45
N GLY A 26 -12.10 18.15 -4.70
CA GLY A 26 -11.78 16.97 -5.48
C GLY A 26 -10.38 17.04 -6.07
N ARG A 27 -9.62 15.95 -5.94
CA ARG A 27 -8.35 15.77 -6.63
C ARG A 27 -8.58 15.12 -7.99
N THR A 28 -8.19 15.80 -9.06
CA THR A 28 -8.32 15.29 -10.43
C THR A 28 -7.16 14.35 -10.77
N PHE A 29 -7.47 13.26 -11.46
CA PHE A 29 -6.53 12.26 -11.95
C PHE A 29 -6.70 12.07 -13.45
N ALA A 30 -5.60 11.71 -14.12
CA ALA A 30 -5.62 11.43 -15.55
C ALA A 30 -6.48 10.19 -15.86
N THR A 31 -6.50 9.20 -14.96
CA THR A 31 -7.32 8.00 -15.10
C THR A 31 -8.01 7.60 -13.80
N ALA A 32 -9.19 7.00 -13.89
CA ALA A 32 -9.91 6.44 -12.75
C ALA A 32 -9.10 5.37 -12.01
N ALA A 33 -8.33 4.54 -12.72
CA ALA A 33 -7.47 3.57 -12.08
C ALA A 33 -6.43 4.22 -11.14
N GLN A 34 -5.84 5.35 -11.55
CA GLN A 34 -4.89 6.08 -10.71
C GLN A 34 -5.57 6.65 -9.46
N ALA A 35 -6.77 7.20 -9.61
CA ALA A 35 -7.55 7.73 -8.50
C ALA A 35 -7.89 6.64 -7.48
N ILE A 36 -8.39 5.49 -7.93
CA ILE A 36 -8.73 4.36 -7.07
C ILE A 36 -7.48 3.84 -6.34
N ARG A 37 -6.37 3.64 -7.06
CA ARG A 37 -5.12 3.20 -6.44
C ARG A 37 -4.64 4.17 -5.38
N PHE A 38 -4.69 5.48 -5.66
CA PHE A 38 -4.32 6.51 -4.69
C PHE A 38 -5.20 6.43 -3.43
N ALA A 39 -6.51 6.25 -3.59
CA ALA A 39 -7.42 6.11 -2.46
C ALA A 39 -7.05 4.94 -1.53
N PHE A 40 -6.70 3.77 -2.08
CA PHE A 40 -6.42 2.57 -1.27
C PHE A 40 -4.97 2.43 -0.81
N GLU A 41 -4.01 2.97 -1.56
CA GLU A 41 -2.58 2.75 -1.30
C GLU A 41 -1.85 3.97 -0.70
N GLU A 42 -2.37 5.19 -0.91
CA GLU A 42 -1.71 6.43 -0.47
C GLU A 42 -2.54 7.23 0.54
N ALA A 43 -3.87 7.18 0.45
CA ALA A 43 -4.71 7.95 1.36
C ALA A 43 -4.69 7.37 2.77
N ALA A 44 -4.84 8.24 3.78
CA ALA A 44 -4.99 7.80 5.15
C ALA A 44 -6.29 6.97 5.30
N PRO A 45 -6.31 5.89 6.09
CA PRO A 45 -7.49 5.02 6.23
C PRO A 45 -8.77 5.76 6.63
N VAL A 46 -8.64 6.80 7.44
CA VAL A 46 -9.77 7.66 7.86
C VAL A 46 -10.40 8.39 6.67
N SER A 47 -9.62 8.79 5.68
CA SER A 47 -10.08 9.54 4.50
C SER A 47 -10.90 8.71 3.53
N LEU A 48 -10.93 7.38 3.68
CA LEU A 48 -11.74 6.47 2.87
C LEU A 48 -13.21 6.41 3.30
N HIS A 49 -13.55 6.86 4.51
CA HIS A 49 -14.92 6.78 5.03
C HIS A 49 -15.88 7.70 4.28
N GLY A 50 -15.45 8.93 3.99
CA GLY A 50 -16.18 9.90 3.18
C GLY A 50 -15.79 9.89 1.69
N ALA A 51 -14.98 8.92 1.26
CA ALA A 51 -14.40 8.96 -0.08
C ALA A 51 -15.43 8.77 -1.19
N MET A 52 -15.26 9.54 -2.25
CA MET A 52 -16.13 9.52 -3.42
C MET A 52 -15.32 9.74 -4.68
N LEU A 53 -15.56 8.91 -5.69
CA LEU A 53 -14.92 9.00 -6.99
C LEU A 53 -15.96 9.35 -8.05
N ARG A 54 -15.68 10.40 -8.84
CA ARG A 54 -16.48 10.79 -9.99
C ARG A 54 -15.73 10.44 -11.26
N ILE A 55 -16.40 9.73 -12.17
CA ILE A 55 -15.88 9.36 -13.49
C ILE A 55 -16.91 9.80 -14.52
N GLY A 56 -16.65 10.91 -15.20
CA GLY A 56 -17.65 11.55 -16.06
C GLY A 56 -18.92 11.93 -15.27
N GLY A 57 -20.06 11.32 -15.63
CA GLY A 57 -21.35 11.52 -14.95
C GLY A 57 -21.68 10.51 -13.84
N ALA A 58 -20.82 9.52 -13.60
CA ALA A 58 -21.05 8.49 -12.60
C ALA A 58 -20.26 8.77 -11.31
N THR A 59 -20.85 8.42 -10.18
CA THR A 59 -20.27 8.61 -8.84
C THR A 59 -20.24 7.28 -8.12
N TYR A 60 -19.08 6.94 -7.54
CA TYR A 60 -18.81 5.69 -6.82
C TYR A 60 -18.32 6.02 -5.41
N ALA A 61 -18.82 5.33 -4.40
CA ALA A 61 -18.44 5.57 -3.00
C ALA A 61 -18.45 4.29 -2.16
N GLY A 62 -17.73 4.29 -1.05
CA GLY A 62 -17.76 3.19 -0.07
C GLY A 62 -17.45 1.82 -0.68
N ALA A 63 -18.44 0.92 -0.69
CA ALA A 63 -18.30 -0.43 -1.21
C ALA A 63 -17.95 -0.45 -2.71
N ASP A 64 -18.49 0.47 -3.51
CA ASP A 64 -18.21 0.53 -4.95
C ASP A 64 -16.72 0.73 -5.21
N LEU A 65 -16.05 1.60 -4.45
CA LEU A 65 -14.61 1.83 -4.58
C LEU A 65 -13.82 0.56 -4.29
N THR A 66 -14.26 -0.20 -3.29
CA THR A 66 -13.62 -1.46 -2.90
C THR A 66 -13.79 -2.51 -3.98
N ASP A 67 -14.99 -2.62 -4.56
CA ASP A 67 -15.28 -3.55 -5.65
C ASP A 67 -14.51 -3.19 -6.92
N LEU A 68 -14.40 -1.91 -7.25
CA LEU A 68 -13.60 -1.42 -8.38
C LEU A 68 -12.11 -1.72 -8.19
N TYR A 69 -11.55 -1.50 -7.00
CA TYR A 69 -10.15 -1.82 -6.72
C TYR A 69 -9.88 -3.33 -6.75
N ARG A 70 -10.81 -4.13 -6.23
CA ARG A 70 -10.69 -5.60 -6.16
C ARG A 70 -11.04 -6.31 -7.46
N SER A 71 -11.72 -5.64 -8.39
CA SER A 71 -12.10 -6.18 -9.69
C SER A 71 -10.89 -6.75 -10.45
N PRO A 72 -11.04 -7.91 -11.12
CA PRO A 72 -10.01 -8.45 -12.00
C PRO A 72 -9.76 -7.58 -13.23
N ALA A 73 -10.70 -6.70 -13.58
CA ALA A 73 -10.57 -5.76 -14.69
C ALA A 73 -9.74 -4.51 -14.33
N PHE A 74 -9.28 -4.38 -13.08
CA PHE A 74 -8.49 -3.24 -12.63
C PHE A 74 -7.11 -3.23 -13.32
N PRO A 75 -6.74 -2.20 -14.08
CA PRO A 75 -5.61 -2.28 -15.01
C PRO A 75 -4.25 -1.99 -14.39
N LEU A 76 -4.19 -1.47 -13.15
CA LEU A 76 -2.92 -1.14 -12.51
C LEU A 76 -2.45 -2.24 -11.56
N PRO A 77 -1.15 -2.54 -11.51
CA PRO A 77 -0.60 -3.47 -10.54
C PRO A 77 -0.82 -2.91 -9.13
N ARG A 78 -1.37 -3.75 -8.25
CA ARG A 78 -1.56 -3.44 -6.83
C ARG A 78 -0.19 -3.46 -6.15
N LYS A 79 0.10 -2.52 -5.26
CA LYS A 79 1.33 -2.59 -4.46
C LYS A 79 1.33 -3.93 -3.71
N PRO A 80 2.43 -4.71 -3.78
CA PRO A 80 2.53 -5.88 -2.92
C PRO A 80 2.45 -5.37 -1.49
N SER A 81 1.40 -5.76 -0.77
CA SER A 81 1.40 -5.61 0.68
C SER A 81 2.66 -6.34 1.10
N ILE A 82 3.68 -5.61 1.56
CA ILE A 82 4.81 -6.22 2.23
C ILE A 82 4.17 -6.83 3.47
N ARG A 83 3.67 -8.08 3.34
CA ARG A 83 3.42 -8.95 4.48
C ARG A 83 4.72 -8.83 5.24
N ARG A 84 4.67 -8.15 6.39
CA ARG A 84 5.82 -7.98 7.29
C ARG A 84 6.52 -9.32 7.26
N ARG A 85 7.69 -9.40 6.62
CA ARG A 85 8.45 -10.65 6.62
C ARG A 85 8.55 -11.03 8.10
N PRO A 86 8.25 -12.27 8.50
CA PRO A 86 8.49 -12.65 9.88
C PRO A 86 9.94 -12.27 10.16
N HIS A 87 10.14 -11.43 11.16
CA HIS A 87 11.46 -10.96 11.57
C HIS A 87 12.25 -12.21 11.95
N GLY A 88 13.03 -12.71 10.99
CA GLY A 88 13.83 -13.91 11.14
C GLY A 88 14.77 -13.70 12.30
N ASN A 89 14.54 -14.45 13.36
CA ASN A 89 15.41 -14.71 14.49
C ASN A 89 16.90 -14.64 14.06
N ARG A 90 17.58 -13.54 14.40
CA ARG A 90 19.05 -13.41 14.36
C ARG A 90 19.66 -13.67 15.74
N SER A 91 19.25 -14.74 16.42
CA SER A 91 19.89 -15.17 17.65
C SER A 91 20.88 -16.30 17.35
N GLY A 92 22.17 -15.95 17.37
CA GLY A 92 23.22 -16.80 17.91
C GLY A 92 23.89 -17.82 16.97
N ALA A 93 24.82 -17.37 16.12
CA ALA A 93 25.83 -18.28 15.54
C ALA A 93 27.14 -17.60 15.10
N LEU A 94 27.53 -16.47 15.70
CA LEU A 94 28.77 -15.76 15.31
C LEU A 94 29.67 -15.42 16.51
N TYR A 95 29.87 -16.35 17.45
CA TYR A 95 31.01 -16.29 18.39
C TYR A 95 31.39 -17.71 18.89
N ALA A 96 31.85 -18.59 18.00
CA ALA A 96 32.41 -19.88 18.43
C ALA A 96 33.41 -20.47 17.41
N ALA A 97 34.36 -19.68 16.92
CA ALA A 97 35.47 -20.23 16.13
C ALA A 97 36.67 -19.27 16.03
N SER A 98 37.17 -18.74 17.15
CA SER A 98 38.45 -18.00 17.13
C SER A 98 39.15 -18.03 18.48
N ARG A 99 39.56 -19.21 18.95
CA ARG A 99 40.74 -19.32 19.80
C ARG A 99 41.52 -20.56 19.43
N ALA A 100 42.48 -20.32 18.55
CA ALA A 100 43.53 -21.24 18.19
C ALA A 100 44.37 -21.62 19.43
N ALA A 101 44.68 -22.90 19.54
CA ALA A 101 45.91 -23.40 20.15
C ALA A 101 46.72 -24.01 18.98
N PRO A 102 48.07 -23.88 18.94
CA PRO A 102 48.90 -24.68 19.83
C PRO A 102 50.22 -24.03 20.33
N ARG A 103 50.53 -24.36 21.58
CA ARG A 103 51.81 -24.86 22.13
C ARG A 103 53.11 -24.47 21.40
N HIS A 104 53.91 -23.59 22.00
CA HIS A 104 55.38 -23.65 21.97
C HIS A 104 55.94 -22.94 23.21
N GLN A 105 56.58 -23.71 24.11
CA GLN A 105 57.86 -23.45 24.80
C GLN A 105 57.90 -24.19 26.14
N VAL A 106 58.79 -25.18 26.22
CA VAL A 106 59.48 -25.51 27.47
C VAL A 106 60.94 -25.70 27.09
N ALA A 107 61.77 -24.71 27.43
CA ALA A 107 63.22 -24.81 27.41
C ALA A 107 63.66 -25.07 28.85
N MET A 108 64.26 -26.24 29.09
CA MET A 108 64.98 -26.60 30.30
C MET A 108 66.13 -27.53 29.88
N ALA A 109 67.33 -26.96 29.74
CA ALA A 109 68.63 -27.61 29.89
C ALA A 109 69.71 -26.51 29.82
#